data_AF-A0A9P0NWW4-F1
#
_entry.id   AF-A0A9P0NWW4-F1
#
_cell.length_a   1.000
_cell.length_b   1.000
_cell.length_c   1.000
_cell.angle_alpha   90.00
_cell.angle_beta   90.00
_cell.angle_gamma   90.00
#
_symmetry.space_group_name_H-M   'P 1'
#
loop_
_entity.id
_entity.type
_entity.pdbx_description
1 polymer ?
#
loop_
_entity_poly.entity_id
_entity_poly.type
_entity_poly.pdbx_seq_one_letter_code
_entity_poly.pdbx_strand_id
1 'polypeptide(L)'
;MSRIKKIAAASVSLITKKRKNVELKNKKRRMWVRSWISRRQDSGFFAQLVKELHSEDMNSYANFLRMSNKDYEYLLQKVETLIRKQDTHLRLAISPSERLMLTLRFLATDYKC
;
A
#
# COMPACT_ATOMS: atom_id res chain seq x y z
N MET A 1 13.84 38.69 -41.27
CA MET A 1 12.79 38.72 -40.22
C MET A 1 12.98 39.94 -39.31
N SER A 2 11.97 40.79 -39.19
CA SER A 2 12.00 42.00 -38.34
C SER A 2 12.21 41.65 -36.85
N ARG A 3 12.97 42.49 -36.14
CA ARG A 3 13.29 42.38 -34.69
C ARG A 3 12.02 42.22 -33.83
N ILE A 4 10.92 42.86 -34.25
CA ILE A 4 9.60 42.81 -33.60
C ILE A 4 9.02 41.38 -33.65
N LYS A 5 9.16 40.68 -34.79
CA LYS A 5 8.67 39.30 -34.94
C LYS A 5 9.42 38.32 -34.02
N LYS A 6 10.71 38.56 -33.77
CA LYS A 6 11.53 37.73 -32.86
C LYS A 6 11.12 37.93 -31.39
N ILE A 7 10.89 39.17 -30.98
CA ILE A 7 10.45 39.51 -29.61
C ILE A 7 9.07 38.90 -29.33
N ALA A 8 8.13 39.00 -30.29
CA ALA A 8 6.81 38.41 -30.18
C ALA A 8 6.85 36.87 -30.06
N ALA A 9 7.72 36.20 -30.82
CA ALA A 9 7.87 34.75 -30.72
C ALA A 9 8.45 34.31 -29.36
N ALA A 10 9.43 35.05 -28.83
CA ALA A 10 10.04 34.77 -27.53
C ALA A 10 9.04 34.94 -26.37
N SER A 11 8.21 35.99 -26.41
CA SER A 11 7.18 36.22 -25.39
C SER A 11 6.10 35.14 -25.42
N VAL A 12 5.63 34.72 -26.60
CA VAL A 12 4.72 33.58 -26.75
C VAL A 12 5.33 32.28 -26.22
N SER A 13 6.61 32.03 -26.50
CA SER A 13 7.31 30.85 -26.01
C SER A 13 7.47 30.86 -24.47
N LEU A 14 7.67 32.02 -23.85
CA LEU A 14 7.71 32.18 -22.39
C LEU A 14 6.33 31.92 -21.75
N ILE A 15 5.26 32.46 -22.33
CA ILE A 15 3.88 32.31 -21.85
C ILE A 15 3.45 30.83 -21.90
N THR A 16 3.74 30.14 -23.00
CA THR A 16 3.40 28.71 -23.16
C THR A 16 4.20 27.82 -22.18
N LYS A 17 5.49 28.11 -21.95
CA LYS A 17 6.32 27.40 -20.98
C LYS A 17 5.83 27.60 -19.54
N LYS A 18 5.38 28.83 -19.19
CA LYS A 18 4.77 29.15 -17.89
C LYS A 18 3.44 28.40 -17.70
N ARG A 19 2.58 28.36 -18.73
CA ARG A 19 1.32 27.58 -18.71
C ARG A 19 1.56 26.09 -18.51
N LYS A 20 2.47 25.46 -19.28
CA LYS A 20 2.84 24.04 -19.10
C LYS A 20 3.37 23.75 -17.69
N ASN A 21 4.18 24.63 -17.12
CA ASN A 21 4.68 24.46 -15.74
C ASN A 21 3.58 24.55 -14.68
N VAL A 22 2.61 25.45 -14.85
CA VAL A 22 1.43 25.53 -13.97
C VAL A 22 0.57 24.28 -14.11
N GLU A 23 0.36 23.80 -15.34
CA GLU A 23 -0.43 22.60 -15.63
C GLU A 23 0.23 21.32 -15.09
N LEU A 24 1.56 21.19 -15.20
CA LEU A 24 2.33 20.10 -14.60
C LEU A 24 2.28 20.13 -13.07
N LYS A 25 2.34 21.32 -12.46
CA LYS A 25 2.16 21.50 -11.00
C LYS A 25 0.73 21.21 -10.54
N ASN A 26 -0.26 21.51 -11.39
CA ASN A 26 -1.69 21.30 -11.13
C ASN A 26 -2.19 19.92 -11.55
N LYS A 27 -1.33 19.03 -12.08
CA LYS A 27 -1.71 17.62 -12.26
C LYS A 27 -2.04 17.04 -10.89
N LYS A 28 -3.34 16.88 -10.63
CA LYS A 28 -3.83 16.18 -9.44
C LYS A 28 -3.09 14.86 -9.32
N ARG A 29 -2.48 14.60 -8.15
CA ARG A 29 -1.81 13.33 -7.88
C ARG A 29 -2.77 12.19 -8.26
N ARG A 30 -2.29 11.20 -9.02
CA ARG A 30 -3.03 9.96 -9.26
C ARG A 30 -3.27 9.35 -7.88
N MET A 31 -4.51 9.46 -7.39
CA MET A 31 -5.10 8.80 -6.22
C MET A 31 -4.11 8.06 -5.28
N TRP A 32 -3.85 8.62 -4.09
CA TRP A 32 -2.91 8.06 -3.10
C TRP A 32 -3.26 6.63 -2.66
N VAL A 33 -4.54 6.37 -2.39
CA VAL A 33 -5.07 5.06 -1.98
C VAL A 33 -6.38 4.81 -2.72
N ARG A 34 -6.56 3.59 -3.23
CA ARG A 34 -7.83 3.16 -3.84
C ARG A 34 -8.92 3.07 -2.77
N SER A 35 -10.16 3.44 -3.10
CA SER A 35 -11.29 3.43 -2.16
C SER A 35 -11.49 2.08 -1.46
N TRP A 36 -11.32 0.97 -2.18
CA TRP A 36 -11.44 -0.38 -1.60
C TRP A 36 -10.29 -0.74 -0.65
N ILE A 37 -9.07 -0.24 -0.88
CA ILE A 37 -7.93 -0.42 0.05
C ILE A 37 -8.12 0.43 1.31
N SER A 38 -8.79 1.58 1.20
CA SER A 38 -9.09 2.43 2.35
C SER A 38 -9.98 1.73 3.39
N ARG A 39 -10.80 0.77 2.96
CA ARG A 39 -11.71 0.00 3.82
C ARG A 39 -11.09 -1.27 4.40
N ARG A 40 -9.76 -1.43 4.35
CA ARG A 40 -9.09 -2.69 4.78
C ARG A 40 -9.38 -3.09 6.23
N GLN A 41 -9.67 -2.13 7.11
CA GLN A 41 -9.94 -2.42 8.51
C GLN A 41 -11.30 -3.11 8.70
N ASP A 42 -12.24 -2.86 7.79
CA ASP A 42 -13.59 -3.40 7.85
C ASP A 42 -13.78 -4.58 6.88
N SER A 43 -13.19 -4.49 5.69
CA SER A 43 -13.39 -5.43 4.58
C SER A 43 -12.08 -5.95 3.98
N GLY A 44 -10.98 -5.84 4.74
CA GLY A 44 -9.70 -6.41 4.33
C GLY A 44 -9.65 -7.91 4.61
N PHE A 45 -8.76 -8.60 3.90
CA PHE A 45 -8.49 -10.02 4.09
C PHE A 45 -8.26 -10.39 5.58
N PHE A 46 -7.50 -9.58 6.31
CA PHE A 46 -7.20 -9.83 7.73
C PHE A 46 -8.38 -9.59 8.67
N ALA A 47 -9.21 -8.58 8.39
CA ALA A 47 -10.37 -8.27 9.22
C ALA A 47 -11.49 -9.29 9.04
N GLN A 48 -11.58 -9.90 7.86
CA GLN A 48 -12.66 -10.80 7.47
C GLN A 48 -12.17 -12.26 7.41
N LEU A 49 -11.54 -12.68 6.31
CA LEU A 49 -11.18 -14.08 6.06
C LEU A 49 -10.32 -14.69 7.17
N VAL A 50 -9.30 -13.97 7.64
CA VAL A 50 -8.43 -14.49 8.74
C VAL A 50 -9.21 -14.71 10.02
N LYS A 51 -10.09 -13.77 10.35
CA LYS A 51 -10.88 -13.80 11.57
C LYS A 51 -11.90 -14.94 11.50
N GLU A 52 -12.61 -15.08 10.38
CA GLU A 52 -13.54 -16.16 10.11
C GLU A 52 -12.85 -17.53 10.18
N LEU A 53 -11.69 -17.69 9.52
CA LEU A 53 -10.91 -18.93 9.58
C LEU A 53 -10.48 -19.27 11.02
N HIS A 54 -10.00 -18.28 11.77
CA HIS A 54 -9.56 -18.50 13.15
C HIS A 54 -10.73 -18.89 14.08
N SER A 55 -11.93 -18.32 13.87
CA SER A 55 -13.09 -18.64 14.71
C SER A 55 -13.85 -19.90 14.30
N GLU A 56 -13.95 -20.18 13.00
CA GLU A 56 -14.87 -21.19 12.46
C GLU A 56 -14.14 -22.45 11.96
N ASP A 57 -12.90 -22.33 11.47
CA ASP A 57 -12.16 -23.46 10.89
C ASP A 57 -10.64 -23.36 11.15
N MET A 58 -10.24 -23.80 12.34
CA MET A 58 -8.84 -23.85 12.75
C MET A 58 -7.96 -24.73 11.86
N ASN A 59 -8.53 -25.76 11.21
CA ASN A 59 -7.76 -26.61 10.30
C ASN A 59 -7.44 -25.84 9.02
N SER A 60 -8.42 -25.14 8.44
CA SER A 60 -8.18 -24.27 7.28
C SER A 60 -7.29 -23.08 7.64
N TYR A 61 -7.37 -22.54 8.86
CA TYR A 61 -6.44 -21.52 9.36
C TYR A 61 -4.98 -22.04 9.37
N ALA A 62 -4.75 -23.22 9.94
CA ALA A 62 -3.42 -23.83 9.97
C ALA A 62 -2.90 -24.15 8.55
N ASN A 63 -3.77 -24.66 7.68
CA ASN A 63 -3.45 -24.91 6.27
C ASN A 63 -3.13 -23.62 5.50
N PHE A 64 -3.82 -22.52 5.82
CA PHE A 64 -3.60 -21.22 5.19
C PHE A 64 -2.17 -20.71 5.45
N LEU A 65 -1.72 -20.83 6.70
CA LEU A 65 -0.38 -20.42 7.13
C LEU A 65 0.71 -21.50 6.94
N ARG A 66 0.32 -22.74 6.65
CA ARG A 66 1.18 -23.95 6.69
C ARG A 66 1.92 -24.12 8.02
N MET A 67 1.31 -23.70 9.13
CA MET A 67 1.85 -23.83 10.49
C MET A 67 0.72 -23.81 11.52
N SER A 68 1.01 -24.26 12.75
CA SER A 68 0.03 -24.18 13.84
C SER A 68 -0.16 -22.73 14.32
N ASN A 69 -1.32 -22.42 14.91
CA ASN A 69 -1.54 -21.11 15.53
C ASN A 69 -0.52 -20.82 16.65
N LYS A 70 -0.10 -21.86 17.40
CA LYS A 70 0.91 -21.69 18.46
C LYS A 70 2.25 -21.24 17.92
N ASP A 71 2.69 -21.81 16.79
CA ASP A 71 3.94 -21.41 16.14
C ASP A 71 3.83 -20.01 15.56
N TYR A 72 2.68 -19.67 14.98
CA TYR A 72 2.39 -18.32 14.50
C TYR A 72 2.49 -17.27 15.62
N GLU A 73 1.83 -17.52 16.76
CA GLU A 73 1.87 -16.63 17.94
C GLU A 73 3.28 -16.48 18.49
N TYR A 74 4.02 -17.58 18.58
CA TYR A 74 5.42 -17.56 19.00
C TYR A 74 6.29 -16.71 18.07
N LEU A 75 6.16 -16.90 16.76
CA LEU A 75 6.89 -16.11 15.76
C LEU A 75 6.51 -14.63 15.84
N LEU A 76 5.21 -14.32 15.94
CA LEU A 76 4.72 -12.97 16.07
C LEU A 76 5.36 -12.26 17.28
N GLN A 77 5.38 -12.91 18.44
CA GLN A 77 6.00 -12.35 19.65
C GLN A 77 7.47 -11.99 19.46
N LYS A 78 8.22 -12.77 18.64
CA LYS A 78 9.64 -12.53 18.37
C LYS A 78 9.87 -11.39 17.38
N VAL A 79 9.04 -11.27 16.36
CA VAL A 79 9.26 -10.31 15.26
C VAL A 79 8.46 -9.03 15.41
N GLU A 80 7.46 -9.00 16.28
CA GLU A 80 6.50 -7.89 16.39
C GLU A 80 7.19 -6.54 16.54
N THR A 81 8.16 -6.42 17.45
CA THR A 81 8.89 -5.17 17.69
C THR A 81 9.72 -4.73 16.49
N LEU A 82 10.20 -5.68 15.68
CA LEU A 82 11.02 -5.43 14.49
C LEU A 82 10.17 -4.97 13.31
N ILE A 83 8.96 -5.52 13.17
CA ILE A 83 8.10 -5.26 12.02
C ILE A 83 7.04 -4.20 12.29
N ARG A 84 6.85 -3.75 13.54
CA ARG A 84 5.88 -2.72 13.90
C ARG A 84 6.22 -1.38 13.23
N LYS A 85 5.21 -0.75 12.65
CA LYS A 85 5.30 0.59 12.06
C LYS A 85 4.44 1.55 12.87
N GLN A 86 4.84 2.82 12.87
CA GLN A 86 4.08 3.89 13.52
C GLN A 86 2.89 4.29 12.66
N ASP A 87 1.79 4.59 13.32
CA ASP A 87 0.65 5.23 12.70
C ASP A 87 0.99 6.67 12.29
N THR A 88 0.36 7.13 11.21
CA THR A 88 0.50 8.50 10.74
C THR A 88 -0.89 9.14 10.64
N HIS A 89 -0.95 10.47 10.69
CA HIS A 89 -2.21 11.20 10.47
C HIS A 89 -2.89 10.91 9.13
N LEU A 90 -2.13 10.42 8.14
CA LEU A 90 -2.66 10.13 6.80
C LEU A 90 -3.23 8.71 6.69
N ARG A 91 -2.65 7.75 7.40
CA ARG A 91 -3.04 6.35 7.36
C ARG A 91 -2.49 5.60 8.56
N LEU A 92 -3.32 4.75 9.13
CA LEU A 92 -2.90 3.74 10.10
C LEU A 92 -1.91 2.75 9.46
N ALA A 93 -0.96 2.28 10.24
CA ALA A 93 -0.03 1.23 9.86
C ALA A 93 -0.78 -0.09 9.64
N ILE A 94 -0.20 -0.97 8.83
CA ILE A 94 -0.60 -2.38 8.80
C ILE A 94 -0.09 -3.00 10.10
N SER A 95 -0.95 -3.73 10.81
CA SER A 95 -0.58 -4.32 12.10
C SER A 95 0.56 -5.34 11.92
N PRO A 96 1.39 -5.58 12.95
CA PRO A 96 2.42 -6.62 12.91
C PRO A 96 1.85 -7.99 12.53
N SER A 97 0.71 -8.36 13.10
CA SER A 97 0.00 -9.62 12.84
C SER A 97 -0.43 -9.73 11.36
N GLU A 98 -1.12 -8.72 10.82
CA GLU A 98 -1.52 -8.69 9.40
C GLU A 98 -0.32 -8.78 8.46
N ARG A 99 0.76 -8.04 8.77
CA ARG A 99 1.99 -8.05 8.00
C ARG A 99 2.67 -9.42 8.01
N LEU A 100 2.79 -10.04 9.18
CA LEU A 100 3.41 -11.36 9.32
C LEU A 100 2.60 -12.41 8.58
N MET A 101 1.28 -12.42 8.76
CA MET A 101 0.39 -13.37 8.10
C MET A 101 0.44 -13.30 6.58
N LEU A 102 0.42 -12.09 6.00
CA LEU A 102 0.61 -11.92 4.54
C LEU A 102 1.97 -12.44 4.07
N THR A 103 3.02 -12.20 4.85
CA THR A 103 4.38 -12.65 4.54
C THR A 103 4.48 -14.18 4.59
N LEU A 104 3.93 -14.81 5.62
CA LEU A 104 3.90 -16.26 5.75
C LEU A 104 3.08 -16.89 4.63
N ARG A 105 1.92 -16.32 4.28
CA ARG A 105 1.13 -16.80 3.15
C ARG A 105 1.90 -16.73 1.83
N PHE A 106 2.60 -15.63 1.60
CA PHE A 106 3.51 -15.48 0.47
C PHE A 106 4.54 -16.61 0.50
N LEU A 107 5.36 -16.72 1.55
CA LEU A 107 6.42 -17.74 1.68
C LEU A 107 5.92 -19.19 1.60
N ALA A 108 4.71 -19.45 2.09
CA ALA A 108 4.05 -20.74 2.00
C ALA A 108 3.59 -21.07 0.57
N THR A 109 3.47 -20.09 -0.31
CA THR A 109 3.25 -20.36 -1.73
C THR A 109 4.60 -20.77 -2.30
N ASP A 110 4.76 -22.04 -2.70
CA ASP A 110 6.05 -22.59 -3.13
C ASP A 110 6.65 -21.78 -4.29
N TYR A 111 7.44 -20.74 -3.99
CA TYR A 111 8.27 -20.05 -4.96
C TYR A 111 9.45 -20.95 -5.28
N LYS A 112 9.23 -21.90 -6.19
CA LYS A 112 10.35 -22.46 -6.95
C LYS A 112 10.89 -21.32 -7.81
N CYS A 113 11.96 -20.68 -7.32
CA CYS A 113 12.87 -19.92 -8.15
C CYS A 113 13.48 -20.84 -9.22
#